data_AF-A0A6V8PUI3-F1
#
_entry.id   AF-A0A6V8PUI3-F1
#
_cell.length_a   1.000
_cell.length_b   1.000
_cell.length_c   1.000
_cell.angle_alpha   90.00
_cell.angle_beta   90.00
_cell.angle_gamma   90.00
#
_symmetry.space_group_name_H-M   'P 1'
#
loop_
_entity.id
_entity.type
_entity.pdbx_description
1 polymer ?
#
loop_
_entity_poly.entity_id
_entity_poly.type
_entity_poly.pdbx_seq_one_letter_code
_entity_poly.pdbx_strand_id
1 'polypeptide(L)'
;MQWWVVPAGPKEIPEWVAMTGKIALPRIKGALKNPGTLLSFLPLMLGLTLLLPNKLPNDPVRRALKVKLLLYFITVALSQLNRAGHEEMQRFTVNMPDRIFQWSVQPDGPAAYLRIHQGKTKAGKGIYPRRRPFVHMIFSSLDSAF
;
A
#
# COMPACT_ATOMS: atom_id res chain seq x y z
N MET A 1 -15.77 6.54 46.44
CA MET A 1 -16.23 5.60 45.38
C MET A 1 -16.14 6.32 44.06
N GLN A 2 -15.08 6.06 43.31
CA GLN A 2 -14.68 6.83 42.13
C GLN A 2 -14.78 5.96 40.88
N TRP A 3 -15.65 6.41 39.95
CA TRP A 3 -15.56 6.38 38.49
C TRP A 3 -14.53 5.44 37.83
N TRP A 4 -15.00 4.62 36.89
CA TRP A 4 -14.42 4.54 35.53
C TRP A 4 -15.49 4.11 34.53
N VAL A 5 -15.83 5.03 33.63
CA VAL A 5 -16.65 4.82 32.43
C VAL A 5 -15.71 4.27 31.35
N VAL A 6 -16.04 3.11 30.80
CA VAL A 6 -15.33 2.51 29.66
C VAL A 6 -15.55 3.41 28.43
N PRO A 7 -14.51 3.90 27.75
CA PRO A 7 -14.68 4.71 26.55
C PRO A 7 -15.24 3.86 25.41
N ALA A 8 -16.30 4.36 24.77
CA ALA A 8 -16.93 3.76 23.60
C ALA A 8 -15.90 3.52 22.49
N GLY A 9 -15.79 2.26 22.05
CA GLY A 9 -15.01 1.86 20.88
C GLY A 9 -15.47 2.59 19.61
N PRO A 10 -14.64 2.61 18.55
CA PRO A 10 -14.97 3.28 17.29
C PRO A 10 -16.29 2.71 16.74
N LYS A 11 -17.28 3.59 16.55
CA LYS A 11 -18.58 3.23 15.97
C LYS A 11 -18.35 2.64 14.58
N GLU A 12 -18.50 1.32 14.46
CA GLU A 12 -18.46 0.60 13.20
C GLU A 12 -19.58 1.14 12.30
N ILE A 13 -19.19 1.69 11.15
CA ILE A 13 -20.11 2.14 10.12
C ILE A 13 -20.54 0.88 9.37
N PRO A 14 -21.83 0.52 9.36
CA PRO A 14 -22.26 -0.75 8.78
C PRO A 14 -22.10 -0.74 7.24
N GLU A 15 -21.62 -1.86 6.69
CA GLU A 15 -21.17 -2.02 5.29
C GLU A 15 -22.21 -1.63 4.24
N TRP A 16 -23.51 -1.71 4.57
CA TRP A 16 -24.60 -1.38 3.63
C TRP A 16 -24.70 0.11 3.30
N VAL A 17 -24.11 1.01 4.10
CA VAL A 17 -24.09 2.46 3.83
C VAL A 17 -23.23 2.77 2.59
N ALA A 18 -22.26 1.92 2.25
CA ALA A 18 -21.42 2.08 1.07
C ALA A 18 -22.09 1.62 -0.24
N MET A 19 -23.20 0.87 -0.18
CA MET A 19 -23.84 0.23 -1.35
C MET A 19 -25.16 0.86 -1.80
N THR A 20 -25.67 1.88 -1.11
CA THR A 20 -26.77 2.69 -1.65
C THR A 20 -26.20 3.71 -2.64
N GLY A 21 -26.57 3.61 -3.92
CA GLY A 21 -26.10 4.44 -5.06
C GLY A 21 -26.41 5.95 -4.99
N LYS A 22 -26.40 6.54 -3.80
CA LYS A 22 -26.28 7.99 -3.60
C LYS A 22 -24.79 8.32 -3.60
N ILE A 23 -24.41 9.41 -4.27
CA ILE A 23 -23.03 9.89 -4.31
C ILE A 23 -22.56 10.10 -2.87
N ALA A 24 -21.81 9.14 -2.35
CA ALA A 24 -21.21 9.21 -1.02
C ALA A 24 -20.00 10.14 -1.12
N LEU A 25 -20.26 11.46 -1.20
CA LEU A 25 -19.21 12.45 -1.07
C LEU A 25 -18.63 12.32 0.34
N PRO A 26 -17.33 11.99 0.49
CA PRO A 26 -16.72 11.93 1.80
C PRO A 26 -16.88 13.31 2.46
N ARG A 27 -17.30 13.33 3.73
CA ARG A 27 -17.55 14.56 4.48
C ARG A 27 -16.21 15.23 4.81
N ILE A 28 -15.65 15.99 3.85
CA ILE A 28 -14.38 16.72 4.02
C ILE A 28 -14.65 17.98 4.84
N LYS A 29 -14.37 17.90 6.15
CA LYS A 29 -14.40 19.09 7.02
C LYS A 29 -13.30 20.06 6.58
N GLY A 30 -13.69 21.24 6.10
CA GLY A 30 -12.74 22.31 5.73
C GLY A 30 -12.49 22.49 4.22
N ALA A 31 -13.18 21.76 3.35
CA ALA A 31 -13.07 21.92 1.89
C ALA A 31 -13.38 23.37 1.42
N LEU A 32 -14.36 24.04 2.04
CA LEU A 32 -14.66 25.46 1.77
C LEU A 32 -13.71 26.45 2.48
N LYS A 33 -12.95 26.00 3.49
CA LYS A 33 -12.08 26.89 4.28
C LYS A 33 -10.70 27.10 3.64
N ASN A 34 -10.20 26.10 2.88
CA ASN A 34 -8.91 26.16 2.19
C ASN A 34 -9.01 25.58 0.77
N PRO A 35 -9.59 26.32 -0.20
CA PRO A 35 -9.77 25.83 -1.57
C PRO A 35 -8.44 25.50 -2.27
N GLY A 36 -7.35 26.20 -1.94
CA GLY A 36 -6.02 25.93 -2.50
C GLY A 36 -5.45 24.56 -2.13
N THR A 37 -5.72 24.07 -0.91
CA THR A 37 -5.31 22.72 -0.49
C THR A 37 -6.10 21.66 -1.24
N LEU A 38 -7.41 21.87 -1.41
CA LEU A 38 -8.27 20.94 -2.16
C LEU A 38 -7.85 20.88 -3.64
N LEU A 39 -7.55 22.03 -4.25
CA LEU A 39 -7.12 22.12 -5.64
C LEU A 39 -5.74 21.48 -5.88
N SER A 40 -4.83 21.58 -4.91
CA SER A 40 -3.53 20.91 -4.95
C SER A 40 -3.62 19.40 -4.70
N PHE A 41 -4.65 18.95 -3.96
CA PHE A 41 -4.87 17.55 -3.62
C PHE A 41 -5.58 16.75 -4.72
N LEU A 42 -6.49 17.38 -5.46
CA LEU A 42 -7.19 16.78 -6.60
C LEU A 42 -6.27 16.12 -7.65
N PRO A 43 -5.20 16.77 -8.15
CA PRO A 43 -4.30 16.15 -9.12
C PRO A 43 -3.48 14.99 -8.51
N LEU A 44 -3.22 14.99 -7.19
CA LEU A 44 -2.59 13.85 -6.52
C LEU A 44 -3.52 12.63 -6.49
N MET A 45 -4.82 12.86 -6.22
CA MET A 45 -5.83 11.80 -6.26
C MET A 45 -6.07 11.28 -7.67
N LEU A 46 -6.11 12.17 -8.67
CA LEU A 46 -6.17 11.77 -10.07
C LEU A 46 -4.88 11.07 -10.52
N GLY A 47 -3.73 11.43 -9.94
CA GLY A 47 -2.46 10.74 -10.15
C GLY A 47 -2.49 9.27 -9.72
N LEU A 48 -3.35 8.90 -8.75
CA LEU A 48 -3.57 7.51 -8.35
C LEU A 48 -4.20 6.66 -9.47
N THR A 49 -4.87 7.28 -10.45
CA THR A 49 -5.39 6.57 -11.62
C THR A 49 -4.28 5.89 -12.43
N LEU A 50 -3.01 6.28 -12.25
CA LEU A 50 -1.86 5.61 -12.86
C LEU A 50 -1.71 4.14 -12.42
N LEU A 51 -2.22 3.78 -11.24
CA LEU A 51 -2.25 2.40 -10.74
C LEU A 51 -3.31 1.53 -11.43
N LEU A 52 -4.24 2.11 -12.19
CA LEU A 52 -5.25 1.33 -12.89
C LEU A 52 -4.61 0.45 -13.97
N PRO A 53 -5.11 -0.79 -14.15
CA PRO A 53 -4.56 -1.72 -15.15
C PRO A 53 -4.58 -1.13 -16.56
N ASN A 54 -5.64 -0.39 -16.90
CA ASN A 54 -5.88 0.16 -18.23
C ASN A 54 -5.03 1.41 -18.58
N LYS A 55 -4.30 1.99 -17.62
CA LYS A 55 -3.45 3.17 -17.86
C LYS A 55 -2.04 2.73 -18.22
N LEU A 56 -1.72 2.70 -19.50
CA LEU A 56 -0.40 2.37 -20.02
C LEU A 56 0.34 3.65 -20.44
N PRO A 57 1.20 4.23 -19.58
CA PRO A 57 2.00 5.40 -19.96
C PRO A 57 3.08 5.04 -21.00
N ASN A 58 3.13 5.83 -22.08
CA ASN A 58 4.19 5.75 -23.08
C ASN A 58 5.47 6.47 -22.65
N ASP A 59 5.34 7.46 -21.76
CA ASP A 59 6.47 8.22 -21.23
C ASP A 59 7.30 7.36 -20.25
N PRO A 60 8.64 7.26 -20.43
CA PRO A 60 9.50 6.40 -19.61
C PRO A 60 9.50 6.80 -18.13
N VAL A 61 9.40 8.09 -17.81
CA VAL A 61 9.36 8.57 -16.41
C VAL A 61 8.06 8.11 -15.73
N ARG A 62 6.92 8.26 -16.41
CA ARG A 62 5.63 7.76 -15.90
C ARG A 62 5.57 6.24 -15.81
N ARG A 63 6.21 5.52 -16.74
CA ARG A 63 6.35 4.06 -16.68
C ARG A 63 7.10 3.65 -15.42
N ALA A 64 8.23 4.31 -15.14
CA ALA A 64 9.03 4.05 -13.95
C ALA A 64 8.26 4.34 -12.66
N LEU A 65 7.48 5.43 -12.66
CA LEU A 65 6.60 5.77 -11.55
C LEU A 65 5.52 4.70 -11.34
N LYS A 66 4.88 4.20 -12.40
CA LYS A 66 3.88 3.12 -12.29
C LYS A 66 4.49 1.86 -11.69
N VAL A 67 5.64 1.40 -12.21
CA VAL A 67 6.34 0.22 -11.66
C VAL A 67 6.70 0.41 -10.19
N LYS A 68 7.24 1.59 -9.82
CA LYS A 68 7.55 1.93 -8.43
C LYS A 68 6.32 1.88 -7.53
N LEU A 69 5.21 2.47 -7.97
CA LEU A 69 3.95 2.47 -7.23
C LEU A 69 3.37 1.06 -7.11
N LEU A 70 3.43 0.23 -8.15
CA LEU A 70 2.96 -1.16 -8.11
C LEU A 70 3.77 -2.01 -7.12
N LEU A 71 5.09 -1.93 -7.13
CA LEU A 71 5.94 -2.64 -6.18
C LEU A 71 5.65 -2.22 -4.73
N TYR A 72 5.45 -0.92 -4.50
CA TYR A 72 5.07 -0.42 -3.17
C TYR A 72 3.65 -0.83 -2.79
N PHE A 73 2.73 -0.84 -3.74
CA PHE A 73 1.35 -1.24 -3.50
C PHE A 73 1.29 -2.71 -3.11
N ILE A 74 1.94 -3.61 -3.85
CA ILE A 74 1.96 -5.05 -3.57
C ILE A 74 2.54 -5.32 -2.17
N THR A 75 3.71 -4.73 -1.84
CA THR A 75 4.35 -4.95 -0.54
C THR A 75 3.50 -4.42 0.63
N VAL A 76 2.88 -3.25 0.46
CA VAL A 76 1.97 -2.68 1.47
C VAL A 76 0.69 -3.50 1.58
N ALA A 77 0.08 -3.90 0.46
CA ALA A 77 -1.14 -4.71 0.42
C ALA A 77 -0.93 -6.04 1.16
N LEU A 78 0.17 -6.75 0.89
CA LEU A 78 0.51 -7.99 1.61
C LEU A 78 0.70 -7.75 3.11
N SER A 79 1.36 -6.64 3.47
CA SER A 79 1.54 -6.29 4.88
C SER A 79 0.23 -5.91 5.56
N GLN A 80 -0.73 -5.30 4.86
CA GLN A 80 -2.04 -4.96 5.39
C GLN A 80 -2.95 -6.18 5.45
N LEU A 81 -2.89 -7.06 4.46
CA LEU A 81 -3.63 -8.32 4.43
C LEU A 81 -3.32 -9.19 5.64
N ASN A 82 -2.03 -9.31 5.99
CA ASN A 82 -1.61 -10.02 7.19
C ASN A 82 -2.09 -9.33 8.47
N ARG A 83 -2.03 -7.99 8.53
CA ARG A 83 -2.49 -7.20 9.69
C ARG A 83 -4.01 -7.21 9.87
N ALA A 84 -4.75 -7.33 8.78
CA ALA A 84 -6.19 -7.49 8.76
C ALA A 84 -6.63 -8.90 9.18
N GLY A 85 -5.68 -9.83 9.35
CA GLY A 85 -5.95 -11.15 9.91
C GLY A 85 -6.39 -12.21 8.90
N HIS A 86 -6.15 -12.01 7.60
CA HIS A 86 -6.49 -12.99 6.56
C HIS A 86 -5.89 -14.38 6.88
N GLU A 87 -6.74 -15.41 6.98
CA GLU A 87 -6.34 -16.72 7.52
C GLU A 87 -5.16 -17.36 6.78
N GLU A 88 -5.20 -17.35 5.45
CA GLU A 88 -4.14 -17.95 4.63
C GLU A 88 -2.82 -17.20 4.79
N MET A 89 -2.89 -15.88 4.94
CA MET A 89 -1.70 -15.05 5.12
C MET A 89 -1.09 -15.28 6.51
N GLN A 90 -1.93 -15.43 7.54
CA GLN A 90 -1.45 -15.78 8.88
C GLN A 90 -0.83 -17.18 8.93
N ARG A 91 -1.45 -18.18 8.30
CA ARG A 91 -0.89 -19.54 8.19
C ARG A 91 0.49 -19.53 7.53
N PHE A 92 0.65 -18.72 6.49
CA PHE A 92 1.94 -18.53 5.81
C PHE A 92 2.98 -17.82 6.68
N THR A 93 2.60 -16.78 7.44
CA THR A 93 3.54 -15.94 8.19
C THR A 93 3.91 -16.49 9.57
N VAL A 94 3.06 -17.30 10.20
CA VAL A 94 3.22 -17.71 11.61
C VAL A 94 4.47 -18.57 11.82
N ASN A 95 4.72 -19.50 10.91
CA ASN A 95 5.89 -20.41 10.97
C ASN A 95 7.13 -19.80 10.31
N MET A 96 7.02 -18.59 9.77
CA MET A 96 8.10 -17.96 9.05
C MET A 96 9.09 -17.33 10.05
N PRO A 97 10.37 -17.75 10.05
CA PRO A 97 11.43 -17.02 10.77
C PRO A 97 11.67 -15.64 10.13
N ASP A 98 12.71 -14.93 10.54
CA ASP A 98 13.07 -13.67 9.87
C ASP A 98 13.44 -13.91 8.40
N ARG A 99 12.58 -13.47 7.48
CA ARG A 99 12.68 -13.64 6.03
C ARG A 99 12.38 -12.32 5.33
N ILE A 100 13.13 -12.07 4.27
CA ILE A 100 13.01 -10.84 3.47
C ILE A 100 12.73 -11.25 2.03
N PHE A 101 11.60 -10.81 1.51
CA PHE A 101 11.23 -10.90 0.11
C PHE A 101 11.51 -9.55 -0.53
N GLN A 102 12.35 -9.52 -1.56
CA GLN A 102 12.78 -8.29 -2.19
C GLN A 102 12.50 -8.32 -3.69
N TRP A 103 12.05 -7.19 -4.21
CA TRP A 103 11.90 -6.92 -5.63
C TRP A 103 12.80 -5.75 -6.01
N SER A 104 13.55 -5.87 -7.10
CA SER A 104 14.34 -4.77 -7.64
C SER A 104 14.30 -4.75 -9.16
N VAL A 105 14.31 -3.55 -9.73
CA VAL A 105 14.47 -3.34 -11.17
C VAL A 105 15.88 -2.82 -11.44
N GLN A 106 16.61 -3.45 -12.35
CA GLN A 106 17.95 -3.00 -12.76
C GLN A 106 17.88 -2.02 -13.95
N PRO A 107 18.93 -1.19 -14.18
CA PRO A 107 20.14 -1.00 -13.36
C PRO A 107 19.96 -0.02 -12.18
N ASP A 108 19.15 1.02 -12.34
CA ASP A 108 18.84 2.03 -11.30
C ASP A 108 17.32 2.19 -11.14
N GLY A 109 16.63 1.06 -11.02
CA GLY A 109 15.19 1.00 -10.99
C GLY A 109 14.62 0.96 -9.56
N PRO A 110 13.29 1.08 -9.43
CA PRO A 110 12.63 0.99 -8.13
C PRO A 110 12.84 -0.37 -7.47
N ALA A 111 13.03 -0.36 -6.16
CA ALA A 111 13.12 -1.55 -5.33
C ALA A 111 12.17 -1.45 -4.13
N ALA A 112 11.65 -2.59 -3.69
CA ALA A 112 10.77 -2.72 -2.53
C ALA A 112 11.04 -4.06 -1.82
N TYR A 113 10.73 -4.12 -0.52
CA TYR A 113 10.85 -5.36 0.23
C TYR A 113 9.68 -5.57 1.19
N LEU A 114 9.42 -6.83 1.49
CA LEU A 114 8.53 -7.29 2.55
C LEU A 114 9.34 -8.14 3.53
N ARG A 115 9.40 -7.69 4.78
CA ARG A 115 9.98 -8.46 5.87
C ARG A 115 8.88 -9.23 6.58
N ILE A 116 9.11 -10.51 6.80
CA ILE A 116 8.25 -11.39 7.59
C ILE A 116 9.07 -11.89 8.77
N HIS A 117 8.51 -11.82 9.97
CA HIS A 117 9.16 -12.31 11.17
C HIS A 117 8.10 -12.72 12.21
N GLN A 118 8.01 -14.01 12.52
CA GLN A 118 7.15 -14.55 13.59
C GLN A 118 5.69 -14.06 13.46
N GLY A 119 5.07 -14.29 12.30
CA GLY A 119 3.70 -13.83 12.04
C GLY A 119 3.54 -12.33 11.74
N LYS A 120 4.58 -11.52 11.94
CA LYS A 120 4.53 -10.08 11.67
C LYS A 120 5.11 -9.75 10.30
N THR A 121 4.43 -8.88 9.58
CA THR A 121 4.86 -8.37 8.28
C THR A 121 5.19 -6.88 8.36
N LYS A 122 6.23 -6.47 7.64
CA LYS A 122 6.60 -5.06 7.48
C LYS A 122 7.00 -4.79 6.04
N ALA A 123 6.21 -3.97 5.36
CA ALA A 123 6.57 -3.42 4.05
C ALA A 123 7.65 -2.35 4.19
N GLY A 124 8.54 -2.28 3.21
CA GLY A 124 9.57 -1.25 3.13
C GLY A 124 9.90 -0.89 1.69
N LYS A 125 10.43 0.33 1.52
CA LYS A 125 10.81 0.90 0.23
C LYS A 125 12.34 0.80 0.08
N GLY A 126 12.79 0.57 -1.15
CA GLY A 126 14.21 0.44 -1.48
C GLY A 126 14.75 -0.97 -1.32
N ILE A 127 16.08 -1.09 -1.31
CA ILE A 127 16.81 -2.33 -1.03
C ILE A 127 16.96 -2.50 0.48
N TYR A 128 16.80 -3.72 0.98
CA TYR A 128 16.98 -4.00 2.39
C TYR A 128 18.48 -3.98 2.78
N PRO A 129 18.93 -3.13 3.71
CA PRO A 129 20.36 -2.89 3.92
C PRO A 129 21.03 -3.86 4.91
N ARG A 130 20.28 -4.53 5.78
CA ARG A 130 20.87 -5.21 6.96
C ARG A 130 21.16 -6.69 6.75
N ARG A 131 20.50 -7.34 5.81
CA ARG A 131 20.57 -8.79 5.61
C ARG A 131 20.32 -9.13 4.15
N ARG A 132 20.92 -10.21 3.67
CA ARG A 132 20.64 -10.73 2.33
C ARG A 132 19.17 -11.18 2.23
N PRO A 133 18.46 -10.81 1.15
CA PRO A 133 17.09 -11.26 0.93
C PRO A 133 17.06 -12.79 0.81
N PHE A 134 15.99 -13.39 1.34
CA PHE A 134 15.74 -14.82 1.19
C PHE A 134 15.30 -15.14 -0.24
N VAL A 135 14.39 -14.31 -0.76
CA VAL A 135 14.00 -14.31 -2.17
C VAL A 135 14.24 -12.93 -2.72
N HIS A 136 15.00 -12.85 -3.81
CA HIS A 136 15.23 -11.61 -4.54
C HIS A 136 14.76 -11.79 -5.98
N MET A 137 13.63 -11.17 -6.31
CA MET A 137 13.14 -11.08 -7.67
C MET A 137 13.76 -9.85 -8.35
N ILE A 138 14.47 -10.11 -9.44
CA ILE A 138 15.22 -9.09 -10.18
C ILE A 138 14.61 -8.97 -11.57
N PHE A 139 14.14 -7.78 -11.91
CA PHE A 139 13.74 -7.43 -13.27
C PHE A 139 14.93 -6.84 -14.01
N SER A 140 15.22 -7.37 -15.19
CA SER A 140 16.37 -6.98 -16.03
C SER A 140 16.26 -5.55 -16.58
N SER A 141 15.05 -5.05 -16.78
CA SER A 141 14.79 -3.70 -17.28
C SER A 141 13.46 -3.16 -16.76
N LEU A 142 13.25 -1.86 -16.93
CA LEU A 142 11.99 -1.19 -16.60
C LEU A 142 10.80 -1.75 -17.39
N ASP A 143 11.04 -2.10 -18.65
CA ASP A 143 10.02 -2.67 -19.53
C ASP A 143 9.69 -4.12 -19.15
N SER A 144 10.65 -4.86 -18.61
CA SER A 144 10.40 -6.23 -18.10
C SER A 144 9.59 -6.23 -16.81
N ALA A 145 9.52 -5.10 -16.11
CA ALA A 145 8.81 -4.93 -14.85
C ALA A 145 7.43 -4.28 -15.01
N PHE A 146 7.11 -3.75 -16.19
CA PHE A 146 5.88 -3.01 -16.49
C PHE A 146 4.77 -3.90 -17.01
#